data_AF-A0A242A7Z5-F1
#
_entry.id   AF-A0A242A7Z5-F1
#
_cell.length_a   1.000
_cell.length_b   1.000
_cell.length_c   1.000
_cell.angle_alpha   90.00
_cell.angle_beta   90.00
_cell.angle_gamma   90.00
#
_symmetry.space_group_name_H-M   'P 1'
#
loop_
_entity.id
_entity.type
_entity.pdbx_description
1 polymer ?
#
loop_
_entity_poly.entity_id
_entity_poly.type
_entity_poly.pdbx_seq_one_letter_code
_entity_poly.pdbx_strand_id
1 'polypeptide(L)'
;MNNFFKYIEKGLSGEIDFFKFSIDLEHYLVDHYEEMCSENKEATLYLNDILPEETEKIEPGMNPSNFYEQVKKIVEKSKTL
;
A
#
# COMPACT_ATOMS: atom_id res chain seq x y z
N MET A 1 -13.98 3.87 -7.89
CA MET A 1 -12.82 3.04 -7.49
C MET A 1 -11.80 4.01 -6.92
N ASN A 2 -11.62 3.92 -5.60
CA ASN A 2 -10.79 4.79 -4.75
C ASN A 2 -9.41 5.00 -5.38
N ASN A 3 -8.92 6.25 -5.42
CA ASN A 3 -7.67 6.60 -6.09
C ASN A 3 -6.47 5.81 -5.53
N PHE A 4 -6.52 5.52 -4.22
CA PHE A 4 -5.56 4.66 -3.54
C PHE A 4 -5.52 3.23 -4.11
N PHE A 5 -6.68 2.56 -4.27
CA PHE A 5 -6.70 1.19 -4.78
C PHE A 5 -6.21 1.09 -6.23
N LYS A 6 -6.48 2.10 -7.06
CA LYS A 6 -5.92 2.18 -8.41
C LYS A 6 -4.40 2.31 -8.40
N TYR A 7 -3.86 3.11 -7.48
CA TYR A 7 -2.41 3.28 -7.33
C TYR A 7 -1.76 1.96 -6.90
N ILE A 8 -2.32 1.29 -5.90
CA ILE A 8 -1.87 -0.03 -5.46
C ILE A 8 -1.92 -1.05 -6.59
N GLU A 9 -3.02 -1.13 -7.35
CA GLU A 9 -3.17 -2.10 -8.43
C GLU A 9 -2.10 -1.92 -9.53
N LYS A 10 -1.70 -0.68 -9.81
CA LYS A 10 -0.58 -0.38 -10.72
C LYS A 10 0.78 -0.79 -10.16
N GLY A 11 1.01 -0.58 -8.86
CA GLY A 11 2.22 -1.06 -8.20
C GLY A 11 2.30 -2.59 -8.23
N LEU A 12 1.18 -3.25 -7.90
CA LEU A 12 1.07 -4.71 -7.88
C LEU A 12 1.13 -5.36 -9.27
N SER A 13 0.82 -4.64 -10.35
CA SER A 13 0.92 -5.16 -11.72
C SER A 13 2.35 -5.18 -12.26
N GLY A 14 3.32 -4.58 -11.56
CA GLY A 14 4.71 -4.47 -12.00
C GLY A 14 4.94 -3.41 -13.06
N GLU A 15 3.97 -2.50 -13.29
CA GLU A 15 4.12 -1.34 -14.18
C GLU A 15 5.08 -0.28 -13.61
N ILE A 16 5.37 -0.35 -12.30
CA ILE A 16 6.26 0.55 -11.57
C ILE A 16 7.41 -0.30 -11.00
N ASP A 17 8.62 0.28 -10.96
CA ASP A 17 9.75 -0.35 -10.25
C ASP A 17 9.38 -0.64 -8.80
N PHE A 18 9.75 -1.82 -8.32
CA PHE A 18 9.34 -2.33 -7.01
C PHE A 18 9.84 -1.47 -5.84
N PHE A 19 11.13 -1.13 -5.84
CA PHE A 19 11.71 -0.34 -4.75
C PHE A 19 11.14 1.07 -4.77
N LYS A 20 10.89 1.59 -5.96
CA LYS A 20 10.17 2.84 -6.11
C LYS A 20 8.75 2.75 -5.55
N PHE A 21 8.02 1.68 -5.84
CA PHE A 21 6.67 1.48 -5.30
C PHE A 21 6.66 1.35 -3.78
N SER A 22 7.59 0.60 -3.17
CA SER A 22 7.63 0.45 -1.70
C SER A 22 7.94 1.77 -1.00
N ILE A 23 8.84 2.59 -1.56
CA ILE A 23 9.15 3.94 -1.04
C ILE A 23 7.98 4.90 -1.26
N ASP A 24 7.41 4.90 -2.46
CA ASP A 24 6.34 5.84 -2.83
C ASP A 24 5.02 5.50 -2.12
N LEU A 25 4.81 4.26 -1.68
CA LEU A 25 3.60 3.83 -0.99
C LEU A 25 3.40 4.53 0.36
N GLU A 26 4.45 4.65 1.17
CA GLU A 26 4.37 5.39 2.44
C GLU A 26 4.06 6.87 2.21
N HIS A 27 4.73 7.49 1.23
CA HIS A 27 4.45 8.87 0.86
C HIS A 27 3.01 9.06 0.37
N TYR A 28 2.50 8.13 -0.45
CA TYR A 28 1.13 8.20 -0.96
C TYR A 28 0.11 8.16 0.18
N LEU A 29 0.31 7.29 1.18
CA LEU A 29 -0.56 7.20 2.36
C LEU A 29 -0.62 8.52 3.12
N VAL A 30 0.52 9.19 3.28
CA VAL A 30 0.61 10.49 3.97
C VAL A 30 -0.02 11.60 3.14
N ASP A 31 0.36 11.71 1.87
CA ASP A 31 -0.07 12.79 0.96
C ASP A 31 -1.58 12.77 0.71
N HIS A 32 -2.19 11.58 0.71
CA HIS A 32 -3.62 11.38 0.44
C HIS A 32 -4.44 11.01 1.68
N TYR A 33 -3.87 11.08 2.88
CA TYR A 33 -4.52 10.59 4.11
C TYR A 33 -5.92 11.19 4.33
N GLU A 34 -6.07 12.50 4.16
CA GLU A 34 -7.35 13.19 4.34
C GLU A 34 -8.40 12.76 3.31
N GLU A 35 -8.00 12.65 2.04
CA GLU A 35 -8.86 12.16 0.95
C GLU A 35 -9.31 10.73 1.23
N MET A 36 -8.37 9.84 1.56
CA MET A 36 -8.64 8.45 1.91
C MET A 36 -9.57 8.33 3.13
N CYS A 37 -9.31 9.09 4.19
CA CYS A 37 -10.15 9.12 5.40
C CYS A 37 -11.58 9.58 5.09
N SER A 38 -11.75 10.52 4.16
CA SER A 38 -13.06 11.01 3.74
C SER A 38 -13.84 9.95 2.94
N GLU A 39 -13.15 9.11 2.17
CA GLU A 39 -13.75 8.01 1.41
C GLU A 39 -14.10 6.81 2.29
N ASN A 40 -13.14 6.35 3.10
CA ASN A 40 -13.32 5.24 4.04
C ASN A 40 -12.31 5.35 5.20
N LYS A 41 -12.78 5.89 6.32
CA LYS A 41 -11.98 6.09 7.53
C LYS A 41 -11.42 4.78 8.10
N GLU A 42 -12.20 3.71 8.13
CA GLU A 42 -11.80 2.45 8.76
C GLU A 42 -10.70 1.76 7.96
N ALA A 43 -10.88 1.67 6.64
CA ALA A 43 -9.85 1.19 5.74
C ALA A 43 -8.57 2.04 5.82
N THR A 44 -8.71 3.37 5.90
CA THR A 44 -7.55 4.28 5.96
C THR A 44 -6.73 4.10 7.23
N LEU A 45 -7.39 4.02 8.39
CA LEU A 45 -6.71 3.75 9.66
C LEU A 45 -5.98 2.40 9.62
N TYR A 46 -6.66 1.36 9.15
CA TYR A 46 -6.05 0.03 9.02
C TYR A 46 -4.83 0.03 8.09
N LEU A 47 -4.91 0.71 6.95
CA LEU A 47 -3.81 0.81 6.01
C LEU A 47 -2.64 1.62 6.58
N ASN A 48 -2.92 2.74 7.25
CA ASN A 48 -1.92 3.61 7.86
C ASN A 48 -1.16 2.91 9.01
N ASP A 49 -1.81 2.01 9.75
CA ASP A 49 -1.17 1.28 10.84
C ASP A 49 -0.29 0.12 10.34
N ILE A 50 -0.70 -0.57 9.27
CA ILE A 50 -0.08 -1.84 8.85
C ILE A 50 0.95 -1.65 7.72
N LEU A 51 0.67 -0.80 6.73
CA LEU A 51 1.52 -0.72 5.53
C LEU A 51 2.94 -0.22 5.82
N PRO A 52 3.16 0.83 6.64
CA PRO A 52 4.52 1.27 7.00
C PRO A 52 5.35 0.18 7.67
N GLU A 53 4.74 -0.66 8.51
CA GLU A 53 5.44 -1.77 9.17
C GLU A 53 5.88 -2.84 8.15
N GLU A 54 5.07 -3.11 7.13
CA GLU A 54 5.42 -4.09 6.10
C GLU A 54 6.46 -3.55 5.10
N THR A 55 6.43 -2.25 4.77
CA THR A 55 7.42 -1.61 3.89
C THR A 55 8.79 -1.51 4.54
N GLU A 56 8.87 -1.27 5.85
CA GLU A 56 10.14 -1.26 6.61
C GLU A 56 10.88 -2.61 6.55
N LYS A 57 10.16 -3.72 6.36
CA LYS A 57 10.74 -5.09 6.32
C LYS A 57 11.54 -5.38 5.03
N ILE A 58 11.53 -4.48 4.04
CA ILE A 58 12.20 -4.69 2.75
C ILE A 58 13.57 -4.01 2.72
N GLU A 59 14.61 -4.82 2.57
CA GLU A 59 15.98 -4.34 2.37
C GLU A 59 16.48 -4.60 0.92
N PRO A 60 17.45 -3.80 0.43
CA PRO A 60 18.11 -4.05 -0.84
C PRO A 60 18.71 -5.47 -0.91
N GLY A 61 18.32 -6.25 -1.93
CA GLY A 61 18.79 -7.62 -2.14
C GLY A 61 17.87 -8.72 -1.60
N MET A 62 16.77 -8.37 -0.92
CA MET A 62 15.73 -9.34 -0.52
C MET A 62 14.80 -9.70 -1.69
N ASN A 63 14.20 -10.89 -1.62
CA ASN A 63 13.20 -11.32 -2.59
C ASN A 63 11.85 -10.59 -2.32
N PRO A 64 11.35 -9.78 -3.26
CA PRO A 64 10.15 -8.96 -3.05
C PRO A 64 8.84 -9.75 -3.14
N SER A 65 8.84 -11.00 -3.62
CA SER A 65 7.61 -11.78 -3.84
C SER A 65 6.75 -11.91 -2.58
N ASN A 66 7.39 -12.11 -1.43
CA ASN A 66 6.66 -12.20 -0.15
C ASN A 66 5.97 -10.88 0.20
N PHE A 67 6.63 -9.74 -0.05
CA PHE A 67 6.04 -8.43 0.20
C PHE A 67 4.85 -8.15 -0.73
N TYR A 68 4.94 -8.51 -2.02
CA TYR A 68 3.79 -8.41 -2.95
C TYR A 68 2.56 -9.14 -2.41
N GLU A 69 2.74 -10.36 -1.92
CA GLU A 69 1.63 -11.12 -1.35
C GLU A 69 1.06 -10.46 -0.10
N GLN A 70 1.91 -9.88 0.75
CA GLN A 70 1.49 -9.23 1.98
C GLN A 70 0.74 -7.93 1.72
N VAL A 71 1.29 -7.02 0.91
CA VAL A 71 0.60 -5.78 0.50
C VAL A 71 -0.73 -6.11 -0.15
N LYS A 72 -0.78 -7.13 -1.03
CA LYS A 72 -2.03 -7.57 -1.64
C LYS A 72 -3.04 -8.05 -0.59
N LYS A 73 -2.64 -8.89 0.36
CA LYS A 73 -3.53 -9.36 1.44
C LYS A 73 -4.05 -8.22 2.30
N ILE A 74 -3.20 -7.26 2.64
CA ILE A 74 -3.56 -6.08 3.43
C ILE A 74 -4.59 -5.24 2.70
N VAL A 75 -4.34 -4.96 1.42
CA VAL A 75 -5.23 -4.14 0.60
C VAL A 75 -6.56 -4.86 0.37
N GLU A 76 -6.56 -6.16 0.06
CA GLU A 76 -7.81 -6.93 -0.06
C GLU A 76 -8.61 -6.95 1.24
N LYS A 77 -7.95 -7.05 2.41
CA LYS A 77 -8.63 -6.93 3.70
C LYS A 77 -9.23 -5.53 3.91
N SER A 78 -8.51 -4.48 3.55
CA SER A 78 -9.01 -3.10 3.68
C SER A 78 -10.25 -2.83 2.83
N LYS A 79 -10.44 -3.54 1.70
CA LYS A 79 -11.64 -3.44 0.86
C LYS A 79 -12.90 -4.02 1.52
N THR A 80 -12.73 -4.80 2.60
CA THR A 80 -13.84 -5.41 3.36
C THR A 80 -14.24 -4.64 4.62
N LEU A 81 -13.51 -3.58 4.94
CA LEU A 81 -13.80 -2.62 6.01
C LEU A 81 -14.66 -1.49 5.45
#